data_AF-H1VVC8-F1
#
_entry.id   AF-H1VVC8-F1
#
_cell.length_a   1.000
_cell.length_b   1.000
_cell.length_c   1.000
_cell.angle_alpha   90.00
_cell.angle_beta   90.00
_cell.angle_gamma   90.00
#
_symmetry.space_group_name_H-M   'P 1'
#
loop_
_entity.id
_entity.type
_entity.pdbx_description
1 polymer ?
#
loop_
_entity_poly.entity_id
_entity_poly.type
_entity_poly.pdbx_seq_one_letter_code
_entity_poly.pdbx_strand_id
1 'polypeptide(L)'
;MALHPAPESEKLIFAPAGSAQNTRADQFTLASLSRASLHPSSPIPQFHDWFTTAQQSHAVPHPETCTLSTASLPSGRVSARMVYLKELDARGGF
;
A
#
# COMPACT_ATOMS: atom_id res chain seq x y z
N MET A 1 -13.85 -31.21 -41.06
CA MET A 1 -13.17 -29.94 -40.75
C MET A 1 -14.05 -29.16 -39.78
N ALA A 2 -13.87 -29.33 -38.47
CA ALA A 2 -14.54 -28.51 -37.48
C ALA A 2 -13.58 -27.38 -37.12
N LEU A 3 -13.94 -26.16 -37.51
CA LEU A 3 -13.27 -24.93 -37.14
C LEU A 3 -13.42 -24.75 -35.63
N HIS A 4 -12.30 -24.67 -34.91
CA HIS A 4 -12.32 -24.31 -33.49
C HIS A 4 -13.05 -22.96 -33.32
N PRO A 5 -14.08 -22.87 -32.45
CA PRO A 5 -14.67 -21.58 -32.11
C PRO A 5 -13.62 -20.72 -31.40
N ALA A 6 -13.66 -19.40 -31.65
CA ALA A 6 -12.76 -18.46 -31.00
C ALA A 6 -12.92 -18.54 -29.48
N PRO A 7 -11.84 -18.52 -28.68
CA PRO A 7 -11.97 -18.54 -27.23
C PRO A 7 -12.74 -17.28 -26.79
N GLU A 8 -13.92 -17.48 -26.21
CA GLU A 8 -14.69 -16.40 -25.61
C GLU A 8 -13.82 -15.72 -24.54
N SER A 9 -13.76 -14.40 -24.64
CA SER A 9 -12.99 -13.54 -23.74
C SER A 9 -13.69 -13.42 -22.37
N GLU A 10 -13.86 -14.53 -21.68
CA GLU A 10 -14.62 -14.65 -20.42
C GLU A 10 -13.78 -14.23 -19.20
N LYS A 11 -13.13 -13.07 -19.28
CA LYS A 11 -12.44 -12.50 -18.11
C LYS A 11 -13.48 -11.85 -17.21
N LEU A 12 -13.73 -12.44 -16.05
CA LEU A 12 -14.65 -11.90 -15.02
C LEU A 12 -13.99 -10.86 -14.11
N ILE A 13 -12.66 -10.80 -14.10
CA ILE A 13 -11.87 -9.89 -13.28
C ILE A 13 -11.03 -9.01 -14.18
N PHE A 14 -11.22 -7.70 -14.05
CA PHE A 14 -10.39 -6.70 -14.67
C PHE A 14 -9.63 -5.98 -13.56
N ALA A 15 -8.29 -6.07 -13.59
CA ALA A 15 -7.48 -5.20 -12.76
C ALA A 15 -7.79 -3.75 -13.14
N PRO A 16 -7.78 -2.81 -12.19
CA PRO A 16 -7.92 -1.39 -12.51
C PRO A 16 -6.74 -0.94 -13.39
N ALA A 17 -6.89 -1.04 -14.70
CA ALA A 17 -6.19 -0.18 -15.64
C ALA A 17 -6.97 1.14 -15.66
N GLY A 18 -6.30 2.28 -15.75
CA GLY A 18 -6.99 3.56 -15.88
C GLY A 18 -7.88 3.61 -17.13
N SER A 19 -8.33 4.81 -17.52
CA SER A 19 -9.22 5.01 -18.69
C SER A 19 -8.71 4.49 -20.05
N ALA A 20 -7.50 3.92 -20.14
CA ALA A 20 -6.91 3.35 -21.35
C ALA A 20 -6.43 1.90 -21.14
N GLN A 21 -6.61 1.05 -22.16
CA GLN A 21 -6.16 -0.35 -22.13
C GLN A 21 -4.63 -0.46 -22.00
N ASN A 22 -4.16 -1.35 -21.12
CA ASN A 22 -2.74 -1.62 -20.84
C ASN A 22 -1.96 -0.48 -20.19
N THR A 23 -2.64 0.47 -19.53
CA THR A 23 -1.98 1.51 -18.75
C THR A 23 -1.90 1.17 -17.27
N ARG A 24 -0.92 1.79 -16.60
CA ARG A 24 -0.75 1.79 -15.16
C ARG A 24 -2.04 2.32 -14.50
N ALA A 25 -2.47 1.70 -13.39
CA ALA A 25 -3.62 2.17 -12.61
C ALA A 25 -3.43 3.65 -12.19
N ASP A 26 -4.49 4.45 -12.27
CA ASP A 26 -4.43 5.91 -12.01
C ASP A 26 -3.86 6.25 -10.63
N GLN A 27 -4.05 5.38 -9.63
CA GLN A 27 -3.45 5.54 -8.29
C GLN A 27 -1.91 5.64 -8.30
N PHE A 28 -1.24 5.09 -9.31
CA PHE A 28 0.22 5.10 -9.43
C PHE A 28 0.75 6.28 -10.28
N THR A 29 -0.11 7.21 -10.69
CA THR A 29 0.27 8.46 -11.39
C THR A 29 0.11 9.70 -10.50
N LEU A 30 -0.42 9.54 -9.29
CA LEU A 30 -0.78 10.65 -8.39
C LEU A 30 0.42 11.45 -7.88
N ALA A 31 1.56 10.80 -7.61
CA ALA A 31 2.74 11.46 -7.08
C ALA A 31 4.01 10.63 -7.36
N SER A 32 5.17 11.25 -7.14
CA SER A 32 6.49 10.60 -7.21
C SER A 32 7.32 10.90 -5.98
N LEU A 33 8.16 9.95 -5.57
CA LEU A 33 9.15 10.13 -4.51
C LEU A 33 10.55 9.90 -5.09
N SER A 34 11.47 10.82 -4.83
CA SER A 34 12.87 10.72 -5.26
C SER A 34 13.81 10.60 -4.06
N ARG A 35 15.06 10.15 -4.29
CA ARG A 35 16.06 10.08 -3.21
C ARG A 35 16.36 11.45 -2.61
N ALA A 36 16.30 12.52 -3.40
CA ALA A 36 16.51 13.88 -2.93
C ALA A 36 15.37 14.39 -2.03
N SER A 37 14.20 13.75 -2.09
CA SER A 37 13.04 14.07 -1.27
C SER A 37 13.04 13.36 0.09
N LEU A 38 13.98 12.42 0.31
CA LEU A 38 14.06 11.66 1.56
C LEU A 38 14.81 12.46 2.63
N HIS A 39 14.32 12.38 3.86
CA HIS A 39 15.06 12.91 5.00
C HIS A 39 16.47 12.29 5.08
N PRO A 40 17.54 13.11 5.20
CA PRO A 40 18.91 12.67 4.90
C PRO A 40 19.54 11.78 5.98
N SER A 41 19.05 11.84 7.22
CA SER A 41 19.71 11.19 8.37
C SER A 41 18.89 10.07 9.01
N SER A 42 17.58 10.05 8.83
CA SER A 42 16.69 9.10 9.50
C SER A 42 15.34 9.00 8.80
N PRO A 43 14.72 7.80 8.73
CA PRO A 43 13.37 7.63 8.22
C PRO A 43 12.27 8.07 9.20
N ILE A 44 12.59 8.26 10.49
CA ILE A 44 11.58 8.55 11.52
C ILE A 44 10.92 9.92 11.29
N PRO A 45 11.67 11.03 11.06
CA PRO A 45 11.04 12.31 10.69
C PRO A 45 10.27 12.22 9.38
N GLN A 46 10.76 11.44 8.40
CA GLN A 46 10.06 11.26 7.13
C GLN A 46 8.67 10.62 7.31
N PHE A 47 8.59 9.59 8.16
CA PHE A 47 7.32 8.95 8.49
C PHE A 47 6.40 9.92 9.26
N HIS A 48 6.95 10.68 10.22
CA HIS A 48 6.19 11.68 10.97
C HIS A 48 5.54 12.72 10.05
N ASP A 49 6.28 13.22 9.05
CA ASP A 49 5.77 14.20 8.08
C ASP A 49 4.63 13.60 7.23
N TRP A 50 4.79 12.36 6.74
CA TRP A 50 3.75 11.67 5.97
C TRP A 50 2.51 11.36 6.81
N PHE A 51 2.69 10.90 8.04
CA PHE A 51 1.59 10.61 8.96
C PHE A 51 0.81 11.89 9.29
N THR A 52 1.52 13.00 9.54
CA THR A 52 0.92 14.31 9.76
C THR A 52 0.14 14.79 8.53
N THR A 53 0.71 14.61 7.33
CA THR A 53 0.05 14.96 6.07
C THR A 53 -1.25 14.15 5.89
N ALA A 54 -1.23 12.85 6.18
CA ALA A 54 -2.41 12.00 6.09
C ALA A 54 -3.52 12.45 7.05
N GLN A 55 -3.18 12.75 8.31
CA GLN A 55 -4.12 13.28 9.30
C GLN A 55 -4.75 14.61 8.87
N GLN A 56 -3.94 15.54 8.35
CA GLN A 56 -4.38 16.89 7.96
C GLN A 56 -5.19 16.90 6.66
N SER A 57 -4.92 15.96 5.75
CA SER A 57 -5.61 15.90 4.45
C SER A 57 -7.08 15.53 4.57
N HIS A 58 -7.47 14.84 5.64
CA HIS A 58 -8.77 14.18 5.82
C HIS A 58 -9.16 13.19 4.69
N ALA A 59 -8.25 12.91 3.74
CA ALA A 59 -8.44 11.95 2.66
C ALA A 59 -8.26 10.50 3.15
N VAL A 60 -7.57 10.32 4.28
CA VAL A 60 -7.34 9.04 4.94
C VAL A 60 -8.15 9.02 6.25
N PRO A 61 -9.22 8.20 6.37
CA PRO A 61 -10.10 8.24 7.53
C PRO A 61 -9.45 7.86 8.87
N HIS A 62 -8.53 6.89 8.87
CA HIS A 62 -7.86 6.37 10.07
C HIS A 62 -6.37 6.10 9.78
N PRO A 63 -5.53 7.15 9.66
CA PRO A 63 -4.12 7.01 9.28
C PRO A 63 -3.29 6.17 10.24
N GLU A 64 -3.71 6.03 11.50
CA GLU A 64 -3.12 5.17 12.53
C GLU A 64 -3.37 3.66 12.32
N THR A 65 -4.28 3.30 11.41
CA THR A 65 -4.67 1.91 11.19
C THR A 65 -3.58 1.13 10.46
N CYS A 66 -3.10 0.04 11.07
CA CYS A 66 -2.00 -0.78 10.57
C CYS A 66 -2.37 -2.26 10.55
N THR A 67 -1.83 -3.01 9.59
CA THR A 67 -1.88 -4.49 9.60
C THR A 67 -0.67 -5.03 10.35
N LEU A 68 -0.89 -5.65 11.51
CA LEU A 68 0.16 -6.32 12.27
C LEU A 68 0.22 -7.80 11.89
N SER A 69 1.28 -8.18 11.19
CA SER A 69 1.58 -9.56 10.81
C SER A 69 2.57 -10.17 11.80
N THR A 70 2.23 -11.34 12.34
CA THR A 70 3.08 -12.11 13.26
C THR A 70 3.19 -13.56 12.80
N ALA A 71 4.21 -14.29 13.23
CA ALA A 71 4.36 -15.72 12.95
C ALA A 71 4.54 -16.52 14.25
N SER A 72 3.87 -17.67 14.35
CA SER A 72 4.02 -18.59 15.49
C SER A 72 5.29 -19.42 15.35
N LEU A 73 6.18 -19.37 16.35
CA LEU A 73 7.35 -20.24 16.41
C LEU A 73 7.02 -21.57 17.12
N PRO A 74 7.57 -22.71 16.69
CA PRO A 74 8.49 -22.89 15.55
C PRO A 74 7.77 -23.07 14.21
N SER A 75 6.44 -23.22 14.20
CA SER A 75 5.66 -23.61 13.01
C SER A 75 5.79 -22.67 11.81
N GLY A 76 6.16 -21.41 12.04
CA GLY A 76 6.18 -20.34 11.04
C GLY A 76 4.79 -19.90 10.60
N ARG A 77 3.70 -20.41 11.20
CA ARG A 77 2.33 -20.07 10.80
C ARG A 77 2.09 -18.58 11.00
N VAL A 78 1.84 -17.88 9.90
CA VAL A 78 1.57 -16.43 9.86
C VAL A 78 0.11 -16.15 10.22
N SER A 79 -0.12 -15.06 10.94
CA SER A 79 -1.43 -14.46 11.20
C SER A 79 -1.33 -12.95 11.12
N ALA A 80 -2.37 -12.29 10.60
CA ALA A 80 -2.44 -10.83 10.52
C ALA A 80 -3.76 -10.31 11.10
N ARG A 81 -3.74 -9.09 11.65
CA ARG A 81 -4.92 -8.38 12.16
C ARG A 81 -4.74 -6.86 12.02
N MET A 82 -5.85 -6.13 12.05
CA MET A 82 -5.83 -4.67 12.13
C MET A 82 -5.57 -4.22 13.57
N VAL A 83 -4.69 -3.23 13.73
CA VAL A 83 -4.37 -2.57 15.01
C VAL A 83 -4.23 -1.05 14.79
N TYR A 84 -4.17 -0.28 15.87
CA TYR A 84 -3.87 1.15 15.81
C TYR A 84 -2.45 1.44 16.32
N LEU A 85 -1.68 2.17 15.54
CA LEU A 85 -0.41 2.75 15.95
C LEU A 85 -0.68 3.88 16.95
N LYS A 86 -0.17 3.74 18.18
CA LYS A 86 -0.45 4.71 19.25
C LYS A 86 0.58 5.82 19.34
N GLU A 87 1.85 5.45 19.26
CA GLU A 87 2.96 6.38 19.41
C GLU A 87 4.15 5.93 18.58
N LEU A 88 5.05 6.88 18.33
CA LEU A 88 6.35 6.65 17.70
C LEU A 88 7.38 7.48 18.45
N ASP A 89 8.39 6.83 19.02
CA ASP A 89 9.49 7.54 19.66
C ASP A 89 10.58 7.95 18.63
N ALA A 90 11.46 8.86 19.04
CA ALA A 90 12.54 9.36 18.18
C ALA A 90 13.55 8.28 17.72
N ARG A 91 13.55 7.11 18.36
CA ARG A 91 14.41 5.96 18.03
C ARG A 91 13.69 4.94 17.14
N GLY A 92 12.40 5.15 16.85
CA GLY A 92 11.58 4.25 16.04
C GLY A 92 10.84 3.17 16.82
N GLY A 93 10.75 3.28 18.16
CA GLY A 93 9.90 2.43 18.98
C GLY A 93 8.42 2.79 18.85
N PHE A 94 7.56 1.76 18.81
CA PHE A 94 6.11 1.85 18.67
C PHE A 94 5.40 0.75 19.48
#